data_AF-A0A2C9KJF8-F1
#
_entry.id   AF-A0A2C9KJF8-F1
#
_cell.length_a   1.000
_cell.length_b   1.000
_cell.length_c   1.000
_cell.angle_alpha   90.00
_cell.angle_beta   90.00
_cell.angle_gamma   90.00
#
_symmetry.space_group_name_H-M   'P 1'
#
loop_
_entity.id
_entity.type
_entity.pdbx_description
1 polymer ?
#
loop_
_entity_poly.entity_id
_entity_poly.type
_entity_poly.pdbx_seq_one_letter_code
_entity_poly.pdbx_strand_id
1 'polypeptide(L)'
;MLFSAFVTQVIPSTVDIGLTKNLKVECLFSRDKSSPLTFLTSLTLSHSESKIEPDYIDLLSINNFDSQINGEIQKNPNIQVFGAIDNINKSFLGIQWEYPKVNTAGAYRCEAHGINQMGKPVSEFSNASVNAIYPDTKQLVDQLQKLTQHVELLQHAVNATEAKNNKLEKENKQLAELVTQTQEQMNLTTKQLTDLIQRTKTDPNRYINAQNVLFTSSSEFNGSRYLLTKTHGNTNYLFSILTCGLLGGYQAEIDSAEEYNFVRDNLLVGTSYSAVFVSGTDAAQEGVWVHNYSKTNVKYFNWGPSEPNWGQLENCMAYYRSQNWLYVDISCDTLYAFDSSVAFVCEVPQKI
;
A
#
# COMPACT_ATOMS: atom_id res chain seq x y z
N MET A 1 7.95 47.62 19.73
CA MET A 1 7.00 47.70 18.60
C MET A 1 5.97 46.62 18.83
N LEU A 2 4.75 46.99 19.19
CA LEU A 2 3.64 46.06 19.35
C LEU A 2 3.23 45.62 17.93
N PHE A 3 3.37 44.34 17.61
CA PHE A 3 2.77 43.78 16.39
C PHE A 3 1.25 43.92 16.53
N SER A 4 0.57 44.48 15.52
CA SER A 4 -0.89 44.52 15.52
C SER A 4 -1.45 43.10 15.45
N ALA A 5 -2.49 42.83 16.22
CA ALA A 5 -3.23 41.58 16.25
C ALA A 5 -3.82 41.19 14.87
N PHE A 6 -4.03 42.19 14.02
CA PHE A 6 -4.61 42.09 12.69
C PHE A 6 -3.64 42.64 11.64
N VAL A 7 -3.36 41.84 10.61
CA VAL A 7 -2.37 42.17 9.56
C VAL A 7 -2.90 41.76 8.19
N THR A 8 -2.64 42.62 7.20
CA THR A 8 -2.80 42.31 5.78
C THR A 8 -1.44 41.90 5.22
N GLN A 9 -1.29 40.62 4.89
CA GLN A 9 -0.09 40.07 4.30
C GLN A 9 -0.22 40.00 2.78
N VAL A 10 0.83 40.39 2.07
CA VAL A 10 0.90 40.39 0.61
C VAL A 10 2.20 39.73 0.18
N ILE A 11 2.11 38.67 -0.64
CA ILE A 11 3.26 37.89 -1.09
C ILE A 11 3.11 37.57 -2.59
N PRO A 12 4.02 38.03 -3.47
CA PRO A 12 5.05 39.06 -3.24
C PRO A 12 4.44 40.47 -3.20
N SER A 13 5.15 41.44 -2.59
CA SER A 13 4.74 42.85 -2.58
C SER A 13 4.91 43.55 -3.93
N THR A 14 5.63 42.94 -4.86
CA THR A 14 5.83 43.43 -6.24
C THR A 14 5.63 42.28 -7.20
N VAL A 15 4.81 42.50 -8.24
CA VAL A 15 4.48 41.53 -9.28
C VAL A 15 5.08 41.98 -10.62
N ASP A 16 5.92 41.13 -11.19
CA ASP A 16 6.33 41.21 -12.59
C ASP A 16 5.20 40.71 -13.48
N ILE A 17 4.54 41.62 -14.20
CA ILE A 17 3.37 41.28 -15.03
C ILE A 17 3.77 40.25 -16.09
N GLY A 18 3.11 39.10 -16.05
CA GLY A 18 3.36 37.97 -16.96
C GLY A 18 4.48 37.00 -16.53
N LEU A 19 5.30 37.34 -15.53
CA LEU A 19 6.35 36.45 -15.00
C LEU A 19 6.06 35.96 -13.58
N THR A 20 5.42 36.77 -12.75
CA THR A 20 5.04 36.36 -11.40
C THR A 20 3.93 35.32 -11.49
N LYS A 21 4.19 34.12 -10.99
CA LYS A 21 3.22 33.00 -11.05
C LYS A 21 2.06 33.19 -10.10
N ASN A 22 2.31 33.66 -8.87
CA ASN A 22 1.29 33.76 -7.84
C ASN A 22 1.39 35.10 -7.10
N LEU A 23 0.24 35.71 -6.84
CA LEU A 23 0.09 36.79 -5.86
C LEU A 23 -0.89 36.32 -4.80
N LYS A 24 -0.50 36.38 -3.53
CA LYS A 24 -1.32 36.01 -2.39
C LYS A 24 -1.56 37.22 -1.49
N VAL A 25 -2.82 37.47 -1.16
CA VAL A 25 -3.22 38.53 -0.22
C VAL A 25 -4.07 37.89 0.88
N GLU A 26 -3.69 38.11 2.13
CA GLU A 26 -4.30 37.47 3.30
C GLU A 26 -4.56 38.48 4.41
N CYS A 27 -5.79 38.47 4.92
CA CYS A 27 -6.16 39.03 6.21
C CYS A 27 -5.86 37.99 7.28
N LEU A 28 -5.00 38.34 8.24
CA LEU A 28 -4.62 37.46 9.35
C LEU A 28 -5.00 38.13 10.66
N PHE A 29 -5.93 37.52 11.39
CA PHE A 29 -6.38 37.97 12.71
C PHE A 29 -5.95 36.95 13.77
N SER A 30 -5.19 37.42 14.77
CA SER A 30 -4.83 36.64 15.95
C SER A 30 -5.38 37.32 17.19
N ARG A 31 -6.09 36.57 18.03
CA ARG A 31 -6.61 37.09 19.29
C ARG A 31 -5.47 37.26 20.30
N ASP A 32 -4.91 38.45 20.38
CA ASP A 32 -3.97 38.84 21.43
C ASP A 32 -4.64 39.76 22.47
N LYS A 33 -3.95 40.03 23.59
CA LYS A 33 -4.46 40.91 24.66
C LYS A 33 -4.56 42.38 24.24
N SER A 34 -4.01 42.75 23.08
CA SER A 34 -4.02 44.12 22.55
C SER A 34 -5.17 44.37 21.56
N SER A 35 -5.80 43.34 21.00
CA SER A 35 -6.95 43.53 20.12
C SER A 35 -8.18 44.01 20.91
N PRO A 36 -8.88 45.06 20.44
CA PRO A 36 -10.15 45.50 20.99
C PRO A 36 -11.29 44.52 20.66
N LEU A 37 -11.07 43.54 19.77
CA LEU A 37 -12.02 42.52 19.37
C LEU A 37 -11.87 41.27 20.25
N THR A 38 -12.92 40.96 21.02
CA THR A 38 -12.97 39.71 21.79
C THR A 38 -13.67 38.57 21.09
N PHE A 39 -14.51 38.90 20.12
CA PHE A 39 -15.19 37.94 19.28
C PHE A 39 -15.32 38.55 17.89
N LEU A 40 -14.71 37.90 16.92
CA LEU A 40 -14.74 38.22 15.51
C LEU A 40 -16.03 37.68 14.89
N THR A 41 -16.76 38.56 14.23
CA THR A 41 -18.00 38.26 13.52
C THR A 41 -17.75 38.06 12.04
N SER A 42 -16.91 38.90 11.43
CA SER A 42 -16.57 38.79 10.01
C SER A 42 -15.20 39.36 9.67
N LEU A 43 -14.64 38.88 8.55
CA LEU A 43 -13.50 39.46 7.85
C LEU A 43 -13.93 39.88 6.45
N THR A 44 -13.47 41.04 6.01
CA THR A 44 -13.67 41.55 4.65
C THR A 44 -12.32 41.91 4.04
N LEU A 45 -12.09 41.50 2.79
CA LEU A 45 -10.93 41.88 1.99
C LEU A 45 -11.39 42.74 0.81
N SER A 46 -10.86 43.96 0.74
CA SER A 46 -11.21 44.95 -0.27
C SER A 46 -9.96 45.42 -1.01
N HIS A 47 -10.13 45.87 -2.25
CA HIS A 47 -9.04 46.28 -3.13
C HIS A 47 -9.38 47.59 -3.85
N SER A 48 -8.34 48.39 -4.10
CA SER A 48 -8.39 49.57 -4.95
C SER A 48 -7.19 49.57 -5.88
N GLU A 49 -7.37 49.87 -7.16
CA GLU A 49 -6.25 50.05 -8.10
C GLU A 49 -5.41 51.31 -7.75
N SER A 50 -6.01 52.30 -7.08
CA SER A 50 -5.35 53.53 -6.63
C SER A 50 -4.67 53.35 -5.26
N LYS A 51 -3.46 53.92 -5.10
CA LYS A 51 -2.74 53.95 -3.82
C LYS A 51 -2.76 55.30 -3.11
N ILE A 52 -3.01 56.38 -3.87
CA ILE A 52 -2.92 57.75 -3.36
C ILE A 52 -4.24 58.14 -2.70
N GLU A 53 -5.35 57.77 -3.33
CA GLU A 53 -6.70 57.89 -2.79
C GLU A 53 -7.46 56.59 -3.13
N PRO A 54 -7.33 55.56 -2.28
CA PRO A 54 -7.94 54.26 -2.54
C PRO A 54 -9.47 54.33 -2.42
N ASP A 55 -10.16 54.01 -3.51
CA ASP A 55 -11.58 53.66 -3.52
C ASP A 55 -11.71 52.13 -3.43
N TYR A 56 -12.02 51.62 -2.23
CA TYR A 56 -12.00 50.20 -1.94
C TYR A 56 -13.30 49.51 -2.35
N ILE A 57 -13.16 48.45 -3.15
CA ILE A 57 -14.25 47.55 -3.53
C ILE A 57 -14.05 46.22 -2.81
N ASP A 58 -15.10 45.73 -2.15
CA ASP A 58 -15.09 44.45 -1.46
C ASP A 58 -14.92 43.30 -2.46
N LEU A 59 -13.84 42.53 -2.30
CA LEU A 59 -13.58 41.35 -3.11
C LEU A 59 -14.24 40.11 -2.50
N LEU A 60 -14.02 39.93 -1.20
CA LEU A 60 -14.42 38.74 -0.45
C LEU A 60 -14.79 39.12 0.98
N SER A 61 -15.76 38.40 1.55
CA SER A 61 -16.03 38.42 2.98
C SER A 61 -16.29 37.00 3.49
N ILE A 62 -16.01 36.77 4.77
CA ILE A 62 -16.40 35.57 5.50
C ILE A 62 -17.03 36.00 6.82
N ASN A 63 -18.07 35.30 7.24
CA ASN A 63 -18.75 35.57 8.52
C ASN A 63 -18.85 34.28 9.36
N ASN A 64 -19.06 34.45 10.67
CA ASN A 64 -19.10 33.34 11.62
C ASN A 64 -20.51 32.70 11.74
N PHE A 65 -21.50 33.15 10.96
CA PHE A 65 -22.87 32.62 11.00
C PHE A 65 -23.06 31.44 10.04
N ASP A 66 -22.56 31.57 8.81
CA ASP A 66 -22.63 30.52 7.77
C ASP A 66 -21.26 29.88 7.49
N SER A 67 -20.17 30.50 7.95
CA SER A 67 -18.78 30.08 7.65
C SER A 67 -18.49 29.95 6.15
N GLN A 68 -19.25 30.63 5.30
CA GLN A 68 -19.07 30.64 3.85
C GLN A 68 -18.36 31.92 3.42
N ILE A 69 -17.44 31.76 2.47
CA ILE A 69 -16.81 32.90 1.81
C ILE A 69 -17.77 33.42 0.76
N ASN A 70 -18.03 34.73 0.75
CA ASN A 70 -18.91 35.43 -0.18
C ASN A 70 -18.11 36.41 -1.02
N GLY A 71 -18.38 36.45 -2.33
CA GLY A 71 -17.74 37.38 -3.28
C GLY A 71 -17.72 36.84 -4.71
N GLU A 72 -17.90 37.72 -5.71
CA GLU A 72 -18.08 37.32 -7.11
C GLU A 72 -16.83 36.68 -7.74
N ILE A 73 -15.65 37.05 -7.21
CA ILE A 73 -14.34 36.64 -7.72
C ILE A 73 -14.08 35.13 -7.60
N GLN A 74 -14.85 34.43 -6.76
CA GLN A 74 -14.79 32.98 -6.57
C GLN A 74 -15.10 32.16 -7.82
N LYS A 75 -15.77 32.76 -8.82
CA LYS A 75 -16.13 32.09 -10.07
C LYS A 75 -14.96 32.00 -11.06
N ASN A 76 -13.85 32.68 -10.79
CA ASN A 76 -12.71 32.72 -11.69
C ASN A 76 -11.79 31.51 -11.44
N PRO A 77 -11.51 30.65 -12.46
CA PRO A 77 -10.70 29.45 -12.28
C PRO A 77 -9.22 29.76 -11.95
N ASN A 78 -8.73 30.96 -12.25
CA ASN A 78 -7.34 31.37 -11.98
C ASN A 78 -7.19 32.00 -10.58
N ILE A 79 -8.22 31.90 -9.74
CA ILE A 79 -8.25 32.52 -8.43
C ILE A 79 -8.65 31.47 -7.40
N GLN A 80 -7.82 31.32 -6.36
CA GLN A 80 -8.12 30.49 -5.22
C GLN A 80 -8.49 31.37 -4.05
N VAL A 81 -9.61 31.08 -3.39
CA VAL A 81 -10.04 31.76 -2.17
C VAL A 81 -9.99 30.78 -1.01
N PHE A 82 -9.66 31.28 0.18
CA PHE A 82 -9.58 30.45 1.38
C PHE A 82 -9.80 31.33 2.60
N GLY A 83 -10.34 30.76 3.67
CA GLY A 83 -10.65 31.53 4.87
C GLY A 83 -11.36 30.68 5.90
N ALA A 84 -11.20 31.07 7.16
CA ALA A 84 -11.86 30.49 8.31
C ALA A 84 -11.95 31.53 9.43
N ILE A 85 -13.05 31.50 10.18
CA ILE A 85 -13.16 32.24 11.44
C ILE A 85 -13.04 31.23 12.58
N ASP A 86 -12.04 31.46 13.43
CA ASP A 86 -11.81 30.75 14.68
C ASP A 86 -11.59 31.80 15.78
N ASN A 87 -12.58 31.89 16.68
CA ASN A 87 -12.60 32.83 17.80
C ASN A 87 -11.74 32.38 19.01
N ILE A 88 -11.13 31.20 18.92
CA ILE A 88 -10.20 30.64 19.91
C ILE A 88 -8.76 30.83 19.42
N ASN A 89 -8.48 30.47 18.17
CA ASN A 89 -7.14 30.52 17.58
C ASN A 89 -6.94 31.72 16.63
N LYS A 90 -6.62 31.44 15.36
CA LYS A 90 -6.37 32.43 14.32
C LYS A 90 -7.48 32.38 13.30
N SER A 91 -7.96 33.55 12.91
CA SER A 91 -8.90 33.70 11.79
C SER A 91 -8.16 34.27 10.59
N PHE A 92 -8.54 33.84 9.39
CA PHE A 92 -7.94 34.32 8.16
C PHE A 92 -8.94 34.37 7.01
N LEU A 93 -8.68 35.25 6.07
CA LEU A 93 -9.37 35.34 4.78
C LEU A 93 -8.34 35.72 3.74
N GLY A 94 -8.29 35.02 2.62
CA GLY A 94 -7.31 35.31 1.60
C GLY A 94 -7.69 34.84 0.22
N ILE A 95 -6.92 35.36 -0.72
CA ILE A 95 -7.07 35.17 -2.14
C ILE A 95 -5.68 34.97 -2.75
N GLN A 96 -5.60 34.06 -3.72
CA GLN A 96 -4.40 33.80 -4.50
C GLN A 96 -4.74 33.87 -5.98
N TRP A 97 -4.14 34.81 -6.70
CA TRP A 97 -4.21 34.90 -8.15
C TRP A 97 -3.08 34.10 -8.78
N GLU A 98 -3.41 33.31 -9.78
CA GLU A 98 -2.43 32.73 -10.70
C GLU A 98 -2.21 33.69 -11.88
N TYR A 99 -0.95 33.99 -12.17
CA TYR A 99 -0.49 35.00 -13.14
C TYR A 99 -1.24 36.35 -13.00
N PRO A 100 -1.05 37.07 -11.88
CA PRO A 100 -1.69 38.37 -11.62
C PRO A 100 -1.53 39.36 -12.78
N LYS A 101 -2.63 40.08 -13.06
CA LYS A 101 -2.68 41.15 -14.07
C LYS A 101 -2.41 42.51 -13.44
N VAL A 102 -2.22 43.54 -14.28
CA VAL A 102 -1.93 44.91 -13.81
C VAL A 102 -2.99 45.46 -12.85
N ASN A 103 -4.26 45.10 -13.03
CA ASN A 103 -5.36 45.51 -12.16
C ASN A 103 -5.39 44.81 -10.79
N THR A 104 -4.49 43.84 -10.54
CA THR A 104 -4.29 43.29 -9.18
C THR A 104 -3.28 44.09 -8.37
N ALA A 105 -2.58 45.05 -8.99
CA ALA A 105 -1.79 46.02 -8.24
C ALA A 105 -2.69 47.07 -7.61
N GLY A 106 -2.18 47.74 -6.57
CA GLY A 106 -2.91 48.78 -5.87
C GLY A 106 -2.86 48.61 -4.35
N ALA A 107 -3.85 49.18 -3.67
CA ALA A 107 -4.01 49.10 -2.23
C ALA A 107 -5.00 47.98 -1.88
N TYR A 108 -4.69 47.23 -0.83
CA TYR A 108 -5.53 46.21 -0.24
C TYR A 108 -5.85 46.59 1.19
N ARG A 109 -7.10 46.39 1.59
CA ARG A 109 -7.58 46.64 2.93
C ARG A 109 -8.27 45.40 3.47
N CYS A 110 -7.83 44.95 4.63
CA CYS A 110 -8.54 43.96 5.41
C CYS A 110 -9.31 44.68 6.51
N GLU A 111 -10.56 44.31 6.71
CA GLU A 111 -11.39 44.79 7.82
C GLU A 111 -11.86 43.60 8.66
N ALA A 112 -11.75 43.75 9.97
CA ALA A 112 -12.20 42.79 10.96
C ALA A 112 -13.34 43.43 11.75
N HIS A 113 -14.52 42.81 11.75
CA HIS A 113 -15.68 43.29 12.48
C HIS A 113 -16.05 42.31 13.57
N GLY A 114 -16.40 42.82 14.75
CA GLY A 114 -16.78 41.97 15.86
C GLY A 114 -17.25 42.77 17.06
N ILE A 115 -17.20 42.14 18.23
CA ILE A 115 -17.61 42.74 19.51
C ILE A 115 -16.45 42.77 20.50
N ASN A 116 -16.39 43.83 21.30
CA ASN A 116 -15.44 43.98 22.39
C ASN A 116 -15.93 43.33 23.69
N GLN A 117 -15.12 43.41 24.76
CA GLN A 117 -15.43 42.84 26.08
C GLN A 117 -16.77 43.32 26.67
N MET A 118 -17.24 44.51 26.28
CA MET A 118 -18.50 45.09 26.73
C MET A 118 -19.69 44.69 25.84
N GLY A 119 -19.48 43.84 24.83
CA GLY A 119 -20.49 43.46 23.85
C GLY A 119 -20.82 44.54 22.82
N LYS A 120 -20.00 45.61 22.71
CA LYS A 120 -20.20 46.67 21.72
C LYS A 120 -19.54 46.31 20.38
N PRO A 121 -20.16 46.63 19.25
CA PRO A 121 -19.54 46.42 17.94
C PRO A 121 -18.31 47.31 17.78
N VAL A 122 -17.21 46.71 17.30
CA VAL A 122 -15.94 47.36 17.00
C VAL A 122 -15.43 46.82 15.67
N SER A 123 -14.67 47.64 14.95
CA SER A 123 -13.98 47.24 13.73
C SER A 123 -12.50 47.63 13.80
N GLU A 124 -11.64 46.79 13.24
CA GLU A 124 -10.24 47.11 12.98
C GLU A 124 -9.94 46.95 11.49
N PHE A 125 -8.93 47.66 11.00
CA PHE A 125 -8.46 47.49 9.63
C PHE A 125 -6.94 47.45 9.55
N SER A 126 -6.45 46.80 8.51
CA SER A 126 -5.04 46.79 8.12
C SER A 126 -4.96 47.01 6.61
N ASN A 127 -3.89 47.66 6.16
CA ASN A 127 -3.66 47.96 4.75
C ASN A 127 -2.33 47.37 4.29
N ALA A 128 -2.26 47.00 3.02
CA ALA A 128 -1.03 46.66 2.32
C ALA A 128 -1.12 47.10 0.86
N SER A 129 -0.01 47.07 0.13
CA SER A 129 0.01 47.46 -1.28
C SER A 129 0.81 46.50 -2.13
N VAL A 130 0.33 46.27 -3.34
CA VAL A 130 1.04 45.52 -4.40
C VAL A 130 1.54 46.50 -5.45
N ASN A 131 2.82 46.41 -5.81
CA ASN A 131 3.40 47.10 -6.96
C ASN A 131 3.34 46.21 -8.19
N ALA A 132 2.97 46.75 -9.35
CA ALA A 132 3.17 46.08 -10.63
C ALA A 132 4.36 46.70 -11.35
N ILE A 133 5.22 45.86 -11.89
CA ILE A 133 6.30 46.24 -12.79
C ILE A 133 6.20 45.42 -14.07
N TYR A 134 6.55 46.04 -15.18
CA TYR A 134 6.71 45.34 -16.45
C TYR A 134 8.14 44.85 -16.55
N PRO A 135 8.36 43.56 -16.81
CA PRO A 135 9.70 43.02 -16.94
C PRO A 135 10.42 43.66 -18.12
N ASP A 136 11.73 43.87 -17.98
CA ASP A 136 12.54 44.40 -19.08
C ASP A 136 12.80 43.32 -20.16
N THR A 137 13.26 43.77 -21.33
CA THR A 137 13.54 42.86 -22.46
C THR A 137 14.59 41.81 -22.11
N LYS A 138 15.56 42.12 -21.23
CA LYS A 138 16.62 41.18 -20.84
C LYS A 138 16.05 40.05 -19.97
N GLN A 139 15.20 40.39 -19.00
CA GLN A 139 14.51 39.41 -18.17
C GLN A 139 13.64 38.46 -19.01
N LEU A 140 12.95 39.00 -20.03
CA LEU A 140 12.17 38.17 -20.96
C LEU A 140 13.06 37.24 -21.79
N VAL A 141 14.20 37.73 -22.30
CA VAL A 141 15.19 36.90 -23.02
C VAL A 141 15.75 35.80 -22.12
N ASP A 142 16.08 36.11 -20.86
CA ASP A 142 16.58 35.13 -19.89
C ASP A 142 15.54 34.02 -19.63
N GLN A 143 14.25 34.37 -19.53
CA GLN A 143 13.17 33.39 -19.37
C GLN A 143 12.95 32.56 -20.64
N LEU A 144 13.05 33.15 -21.83
CA LEU A 144 13.00 32.42 -23.10
C LEU A 144 14.15 31.42 -23.22
N GLN A 145 15.38 31.82 -22.87
CA GLN A 145 16.52 30.91 -22.87
C GLN A 145 16.33 29.75 -21.89
N LYS A 146 15.83 30.02 -20.67
CA LYS A 146 15.47 28.95 -19.72
C LYS A 146 14.42 28.02 -20.29
N LEU A 147 13.41 28.55 -20.96
CA LEU A 147 12.36 27.73 -21.58
C LEU A 147 12.95 26.85 -22.70
N THR A 148 13.83 27.39 -23.55
CA THR A 148 14.54 26.61 -24.57
C THR A 148 15.36 25.48 -23.96
N GLN A 149 16.10 25.74 -22.88
CA GLN A 149 16.85 24.71 -22.16
C GLN A 149 15.93 23.60 -21.61
N HIS A 150 14.78 23.97 -21.03
CA HIS A 150 13.82 22.97 -20.55
C HIS A 150 13.24 22.14 -21.70
N VAL A 151 12.97 22.73 -22.86
CA VAL A 151 12.49 22.01 -24.04
C VAL A 151 13.54 21.01 -24.54
N GLU A 152 14.82 21.41 -24.59
CA GLU A 152 15.92 20.52 -24.96
C GLU A 152 16.06 19.35 -23.97
N LEU A 153 15.99 19.63 -22.67
CA LEU A 153 16.01 18.60 -21.63
C LEU A 153 14.83 17.63 -21.75
N LEU A 154 13.62 18.13 -22.00
CA LEU A 154 12.45 17.31 -22.22
C LEU A 154 12.59 16.44 -23.47
N GLN A 155 13.14 16.98 -24.55
CA GLN A 155 13.39 16.21 -25.77
C GLN A 155 14.36 15.05 -25.51
N HIS A 156 15.42 15.28 -24.74
CA HIS A 156 16.34 14.21 -24.34
C HIS A 156 15.65 13.14 -23.49
N ALA A 157 14.82 13.55 -22.53
CA ALA A 157 14.07 12.62 -21.69
C ALA A 157 13.06 11.77 -22.50
N VAL A 158 12.38 12.39 -23.48
CA VAL A 158 11.47 11.68 -24.40
C VAL A 158 12.22 10.63 -25.22
N ASN A 159 13.34 11.01 -25.84
CA ASN A 159 14.15 10.07 -26.64
C ASN A 159 14.67 8.90 -25.79
N ALA A 160 15.10 9.16 -24.55
CA ALA A 160 15.54 8.11 -23.63
C ALA A 160 14.38 7.18 -23.22
N THR A 161 13.18 7.73 -23.02
CA THR A 161 11.97 6.96 -22.70
C THR A 161 11.56 6.07 -23.86
N GLU A 162 11.61 6.58 -25.09
CA GLU A 162 11.33 5.82 -26.31
C GLU A 162 12.30 4.64 -26.48
N ALA A 163 13.60 4.88 -26.26
CA ALA A 163 14.59 3.81 -26.30
C ALA A 163 14.32 2.71 -25.25
N LYS A 164 13.89 3.10 -24.05
CA LYS A 164 13.51 2.14 -22.99
C LYS A 164 12.24 1.36 -23.36
N ASN A 165 11.23 2.02 -23.94
CA ASN A 165 10.01 1.37 -24.39
C ASN A 165 10.30 0.34 -25.48
N ASN A 166 11.12 0.69 -26.48
CA ASN A 166 11.52 -0.25 -27.53
C ASN A 166 12.26 -1.47 -26.96
N LYS A 167 13.08 -1.28 -25.92
CA LYS A 167 13.73 -2.39 -25.22
C LYS A 167 12.70 -3.29 -24.50
N LEU A 168 11.76 -2.69 -23.76
CA LEU A 168 10.71 -3.41 -23.06
C LEU A 168 9.80 -4.20 -24.02
N GLU A 169 9.47 -3.64 -25.18
CA GLU A 169 8.70 -4.35 -26.19
C GLU A 169 9.42 -5.59 -26.71
N LYS A 170 10.75 -5.53 -26.86
CA LYS A 170 11.56 -6.68 -27.25
C LYS A 170 11.56 -7.75 -26.16
N GLU A 171 11.74 -7.36 -24.90
CA GLU A 171 11.69 -8.28 -23.75
C GLU A 171 10.29 -8.93 -23.62
N ASN A 172 9.21 -8.17 -23.83
CA ASN A 172 7.85 -8.68 -23.80
C ASN A 172 7.59 -9.72 -24.90
N LYS A 173 8.13 -9.51 -26.11
CA LYS A 173 8.05 -10.51 -27.19
C LYS A 173 8.79 -11.79 -26.84
N GLN A 174 9.99 -11.68 -26.29
CA GLN A 174 10.77 -12.84 -25.83
C GLN A 174 10.04 -13.61 -24.73
N LEU A 175 9.40 -12.89 -23.81
CA LEU A 175 8.61 -13.51 -22.75
C LEU A 175 7.38 -14.25 -23.30
N ALA A 176 6.69 -13.68 -24.28
CA ALA A 176 5.55 -14.35 -24.93
C ALA A 176 5.97 -15.65 -25.65
N GLU A 177 7.13 -15.65 -26.31
CA GLU A 177 7.72 -16.85 -26.91
C GLU A 177 8.06 -17.90 -25.85
N LEU A 178 8.68 -17.49 -24.74
CA LEU A 178 9.03 -18.40 -23.64
C LEU A 178 7.77 -19.03 -23.01
N VAL A 179 6.72 -18.22 -22.75
CA VAL A 179 5.45 -18.70 -22.20
C VAL A 179 4.84 -19.79 -23.09
N THR A 180 4.85 -19.56 -24.40
CA THR A 180 4.34 -20.53 -25.38
C THR A 180 5.13 -21.84 -25.32
N GLN A 181 6.46 -21.77 -25.28
CA GLN A 181 7.32 -22.97 -25.17
C GLN A 181 7.08 -23.73 -23.86
N THR A 182 6.95 -23.02 -22.73
CA THR A 182 6.64 -23.67 -21.45
C THR A 182 5.27 -24.33 -21.44
N GLN A 183 4.27 -23.75 -22.10
CA GLN A 183 2.94 -24.35 -22.21
C GLN A 183 2.99 -25.65 -23.04
N GLU A 184 3.75 -25.67 -24.13
CA GLU A 184 3.95 -26.87 -24.94
C GLU A 184 4.65 -27.98 -24.13
N GLN A 185 5.72 -27.64 -23.40
CA GLN A 185 6.40 -28.59 -22.51
C GLN A 185 5.49 -29.11 -21.41
N MET A 186 4.66 -28.25 -20.81
CA MET A 186 3.70 -28.64 -19.78
C MET A 186 2.64 -29.59 -20.31
N ASN A 187 2.14 -29.34 -21.52
CA ASN A 187 1.17 -30.23 -22.18
C ASN A 187 1.79 -31.61 -22.45
N LEU A 188 3.05 -31.66 -22.92
CA LEU A 188 3.77 -32.91 -23.13
C LEU A 188 3.97 -33.68 -21.82
N THR A 189 4.38 -32.99 -20.77
CA THR A 189 4.60 -33.57 -19.44
C THR A 189 3.31 -34.12 -18.84
N THR A 190 2.21 -33.37 -18.97
CA THR A 190 0.86 -33.80 -18.55
C THR A 190 0.44 -35.09 -19.25
N LYS A 191 0.70 -35.20 -20.57
CA LYS A 191 0.41 -36.41 -21.34
C LYS A 191 1.23 -37.60 -20.84
N GLN A 192 2.54 -37.43 -20.67
CA GLN A 192 3.42 -38.47 -20.16
C GLN A 192 3.00 -38.96 -18.77
N LEU A 193 2.62 -38.04 -17.88
CA LEU A 193 2.15 -38.36 -16.54
C LEU A 193 0.83 -39.16 -16.59
N THR A 194 -0.10 -38.76 -17.45
CA THR A 194 -1.38 -39.47 -17.62
C THR A 194 -1.16 -40.91 -18.09
N ASP A 195 -0.25 -41.11 -19.06
CA ASP A 195 0.12 -42.44 -19.55
C ASP A 195 0.77 -43.30 -18.46
N LEU A 196 1.63 -42.71 -17.61
CA LEU A 196 2.25 -43.39 -16.48
C LEU A 196 1.21 -43.82 -15.45
N ILE A 197 0.30 -42.92 -15.06
CA ILE A 197 -0.78 -43.21 -14.11
C ILE A 197 -1.62 -44.37 -14.62
N GLN A 198 -2.01 -44.35 -15.91
CA GLN A 198 -2.82 -45.42 -16.48
C GLN A 198 -2.11 -46.78 -16.43
N ARG A 199 -0.81 -46.82 -16.74
CA ARG A 199 -0.01 -48.05 -16.68
C ARG A 199 0.14 -48.59 -15.26
N THR A 200 0.29 -47.72 -14.27
CA THR A 200 0.39 -48.14 -12.85
C THR A 200 -0.93 -48.67 -12.31
N LYS A 201 -2.08 -48.12 -12.74
CA LYS A 201 -3.41 -48.63 -12.35
C LYS A 201 -3.69 -50.04 -12.89
N THR A 202 -3.15 -50.38 -14.06
CA THR A 202 -3.39 -51.68 -14.70
C THR A 202 -2.49 -52.82 -14.20
N ASP A 203 -1.45 -52.52 -13.42
CA ASP A 203 -0.51 -53.51 -12.87
C ASP A 203 -0.29 -53.27 -11.36
N PRO A 204 -1.03 -54.01 -10.49
CA PRO A 204 -0.96 -53.87 -9.05
C PRO A 204 0.46 -54.06 -8.48
N ASN A 205 1.27 -54.92 -9.10
CA ASN A 205 2.64 -55.18 -8.64
C ASN A 205 3.57 -54.00 -8.93
N ARG A 206 3.35 -53.27 -10.03
CA ARG A 206 4.08 -52.02 -10.32
C ARG A 206 3.69 -50.89 -9.37
N TYR A 207 2.41 -50.79 -9.02
CA TYR A 207 1.93 -49.80 -8.05
C TYR A 207 2.58 -50.00 -6.67
N ILE A 208 2.59 -51.23 -6.16
CA ILE A 208 3.23 -51.58 -4.88
C ILE A 208 4.74 -51.32 -4.93
N ASN A 209 5.42 -51.67 -6.03
CA ASN A 209 6.84 -51.40 -6.19
C ASN A 209 7.16 -49.89 -6.24
N ALA A 210 6.35 -49.10 -6.94
CA ALA A 210 6.52 -47.65 -6.99
C ALA A 210 6.31 -47.00 -5.61
N GLN A 211 5.28 -47.43 -4.86
CA GLN A 211 5.05 -46.97 -3.49
C GLN A 211 6.22 -47.30 -2.57
N ASN A 212 6.78 -48.51 -2.65
CA ASN A 212 7.93 -48.91 -1.85
C ASN A 212 9.23 -48.16 -2.20
N VAL A 213 9.40 -47.79 -3.47
CA VAL A 213 10.54 -46.97 -3.93
C VAL A 213 10.41 -45.53 -3.43
N LEU A 214 9.21 -44.97 -3.49
CA LEU A 214 8.97 -43.55 -3.21
C LEU A 214 8.66 -43.25 -1.74
N PHE A 215 8.24 -44.24 -0.96
CA PHE A 215 7.80 -44.03 0.42
C PHE A 215 8.38 -45.06 1.40
N THR A 216 8.62 -44.63 2.63
CA THR A 216 8.80 -45.48 3.80
C THR A 216 7.44 -45.69 4.45
N SER A 217 7.03 -46.94 4.60
CA SER A 217 5.71 -47.30 5.15
C SER A 217 5.83 -47.73 6.61
N SER A 218 4.92 -47.25 7.46
CA SER A 218 4.80 -47.69 8.84
C SER A 218 4.11 -49.05 8.96
N SER A 219 4.16 -49.64 10.17
CA SER A 219 3.15 -50.63 10.58
C SER A 219 1.75 -49.99 10.59
N GLU A 220 0.71 -50.81 10.63
CA GLU A 220 -0.65 -50.30 10.80
C GLU A 220 -0.81 -49.69 12.20
N PHE A 221 -1.48 -48.54 12.26
CA PHE A 221 -1.88 -47.87 13.48
C PHE A 221 -3.32 -47.37 13.28
N ASN A 222 -4.22 -47.83 14.14
CA ASN A 222 -5.64 -47.47 14.13
C ASN A 222 -6.34 -47.65 12.76
N GLY A 223 -6.02 -48.71 12.02
CA GLY A 223 -6.62 -48.99 10.71
C GLY A 223 -5.97 -48.26 9.53
N SER A 224 -4.93 -47.45 9.77
CA SER A 224 -4.21 -46.69 8.73
C SER A 224 -2.73 -47.09 8.68
N ARG A 225 -2.11 -46.93 7.51
CA ARG A 225 -0.64 -46.92 7.37
C ARG A 225 -0.19 -45.52 7.00
N TYR A 226 0.95 -45.11 7.55
CA TYR A 226 1.55 -43.82 7.32
C TYR A 226 2.73 -43.97 6.37
N LEU A 227 2.81 -43.10 5.37
CA LEU A 227 3.79 -43.16 4.30
C LEU A 227 4.62 -41.87 4.31
N LEU A 228 5.89 -41.97 4.69
CA LEU A 228 6.84 -40.87 4.60
C LEU A 228 7.50 -40.85 3.22
N THR A 229 7.48 -39.72 2.52
CA THR A 229 8.19 -39.60 1.23
C THR A 229 9.69 -39.81 1.38
N LYS A 230 10.30 -40.53 0.43
CA LYS A 230 11.75 -40.77 0.31
C LYS A 230 12.43 -39.82 -0.70
N THR A 231 11.66 -39.06 -1.48
CA THR A 231 12.21 -38.30 -2.61
C THR A 231 12.81 -36.97 -2.19
N HIS A 232 13.92 -36.60 -2.83
CA HIS A 232 14.70 -35.37 -2.60
C HIS A 232 14.37 -34.25 -3.62
N GLY A 233 13.12 -34.19 -4.09
CA GLY A 233 12.65 -33.21 -5.08
C GLY A 233 11.71 -32.16 -4.49
N ASN A 234 11.30 -31.18 -5.30
CA ASN A 234 10.39 -30.08 -4.93
C ASN A 234 9.18 -30.57 -4.13
N THR A 235 9.29 -30.50 -2.81
CA THR A 235 8.27 -30.91 -1.88
C THR A 235 7.70 -29.66 -1.26
N ASN A 236 6.50 -29.27 -1.69
CA ASN A 236 5.74 -28.18 -1.08
C ASN A 236 4.40 -28.71 -0.55
N TYR A 237 3.70 -27.88 0.22
CA TYR A 237 2.49 -28.30 0.91
C TYR A 237 1.40 -28.79 -0.06
N LEU A 238 1.17 -28.08 -1.16
CA LEU A 238 0.18 -28.48 -2.17
C LEU A 238 0.54 -29.82 -2.83
N PHE A 239 1.82 -30.04 -3.14
CA PHE A 239 2.29 -31.29 -3.72
C PHE A 239 2.03 -32.49 -2.79
N SER A 240 2.16 -32.29 -1.47
CA SER A 240 1.85 -33.34 -0.49
C SER A 240 0.38 -33.74 -0.51
N ILE A 241 -0.54 -32.76 -0.57
CA ILE A 241 -1.99 -32.99 -0.62
C ILE A 241 -2.36 -33.83 -1.85
N LEU A 242 -1.87 -33.43 -3.02
CA LEU A 242 -2.15 -34.12 -4.28
C LEU A 242 -1.57 -35.54 -4.29
N THR A 243 -0.33 -35.69 -3.81
CA THR A 243 0.36 -36.99 -3.82
C THR A 243 -0.32 -37.99 -2.89
N CYS A 244 -0.70 -37.58 -1.68
CA CYS A 244 -1.41 -38.47 -0.76
C CYS A 244 -2.78 -38.89 -1.32
N GLY A 245 -3.50 -37.97 -1.98
CA GLY A 245 -4.74 -38.28 -2.68
C GLY A 245 -4.58 -39.33 -3.78
N LEU A 246 -3.48 -39.27 -4.56
CA LEU A 246 -3.16 -40.27 -5.59
C LEU A 246 -2.85 -41.66 -5.01
N LEU A 247 -2.36 -41.71 -3.76
CA LEU A 247 -2.10 -42.97 -3.04
C LEU A 247 -3.36 -43.60 -2.44
N GLY A 248 -4.53 -42.97 -2.61
CA GLY A 248 -5.79 -43.41 -2.01
C GLY A 248 -5.94 -43.05 -0.54
N GLY A 249 -5.12 -42.11 -0.05
CA GLY A 249 -5.20 -41.57 1.30
C GLY A 249 -5.27 -40.04 1.28
N TYR A 250 -4.77 -39.43 2.35
CA TYR A 250 -4.72 -37.98 2.52
C TYR A 250 -3.45 -37.60 3.31
N GLN A 251 -3.13 -36.32 3.35
CA GLN A 251 -2.03 -35.84 4.20
C GLN A 251 -2.37 -36.16 5.65
N ALA A 252 -1.44 -36.70 6.44
CA ALA A 252 -1.78 -37.29 7.74
C ALA A 252 -2.48 -36.31 8.69
N GLU A 253 -3.65 -36.69 9.20
CA GLU A 253 -4.47 -35.89 10.10
C GLU A 253 -4.24 -36.33 11.54
N ILE A 254 -3.21 -35.74 12.17
CA ILE A 254 -2.77 -36.16 13.50
C ILE A 254 -3.65 -35.52 14.59
N ASP A 255 -4.55 -36.32 15.15
CA ASP A 255 -5.60 -35.84 16.05
C ASP A 255 -5.41 -36.33 17.51
N SER A 256 -4.33 -37.04 17.80
CA SER A 256 -4.01 -37.55 19.15
C SER A 256 -2.51 -37.56 19.47
N ALA A 257 -2.19 -37.58 20.76
CA ALA A 257 -0.81 -37.67 21.23
C ALA A 257 -0.17 -39.02 20.86
N GLU A 258 -0.95 -40.10 20.90
CA GLU A 258 -0.52 -41.45 20.55
C GLU A 258 -0.12 -41.54 19.07
N GLU A 259 -0.95 -40.97 18.20
CA GLU A 259 -0.70 -40.90 16.76
C GLU A 259 0.52 -40.03 16.43
N TYR A 260 0.64 -38.87 17.09
CA TYR A 260 1.79 -37.99 16.95
C TYR A 260 3.10 -38.72 17.27
N ASN A 261 3.14 -39.42 18.41
CA ASN A 261 4.33 -40.19 18.81
C ASN A 261 4.57 -41.37 17.86
N PHE A 262 3.51 -42.05 17.41
CA PHE A 262 3.62 -43.15 16.45
C PHE A 262 4.30 -42.70 15.16
N VAL A 263 3.83 -41.61 14.54
CA VAL A 263 4.42 -41.07 13.31
C VAL A 263 5.85 -40.61 13.55
N ARG A 264 6.10 -39.83 14.62
CA ARG A 264 7.44 -39.35 14.97
C ARG A 264 8.44 -40.50 15.11
N ASP A 265 8.12 -41.48 15.94
CA ASP A 265 9.08 -42.51 16.37
C ASP A 265 9.31 -43.57 15.30
N ASN A 266 8.31 -43.88 14.47
CA ASN A 266 8.42 -44.92 13.45
C ASN A 266 8.87 -44.40 12.08
N LEU A 267 8.66 -43.11 11.78
CA LEU A 267 8.96 -42.56 10.45
C LEU A 267 9.99 -41.44 10.48
N LEU A 268 10.01 -40.57 11.50
CA LEU A 268 10.78 -39.31 11.44
C LEU A 268 12.12 -39.42 12.16
N VAL A 269 12.15 -40.06 13.34
CA VAL A 269 13.38 -40.24 14.12
C VAL A 269 14.41 -41.03 13.30
N GLY A 270 15.62 -40.48 13.21
CA GLY A 270 16.71 -41.07 12.43
C GLY A 270 16.77 -40.64 10.96
N THR A 271 15.78 -39.89 10.47
CA THR A 271 15.83 -39.30 9.12
C THR A 271 16.72 -38.07 9.06
N SER A 272 17.09 -37.67 7.83
CA SER A 272 17.85 -36.43 7.57
C SER A 272 16.98 -35.21 7.29
N TYR A 273 15.65 -35.36 7.28
CA TYR A 273 14.73 -34.25 6.96
C TYR A 273 14.79 -33.15 8.03
N SER A 274 14.67 -31.89 7.60
CA SER A 274 14.57 -30.72 8.46
C SER A 274 13.13 -30.50 8.92
N ALA A 275 12.17 -30.61 7.99
CA ALA A 275 10.75 -30.42 8.21
C ALA A 275 9.94 -31.52 7.52
N VAL A 276 8.84 -31.93 8.15
CA VAL A 276 7.92 -32.94 7.61
C VAL A 276 6.48 -32.46 7.73
N PHE A 277 5.87 -32.16 6.59
CA PHE A 277 4.50 -31.67 6.54
C PHE A 277 3.47 -32.73 6.95
N VAL A 278 2.48 -32.29 7.70
CA VAL A 278 1.23 -33.00 8.00
C VAL A 278 0.02 -32.10 7.76
N SER A 279 -1.18 -32.67 7.85
CA SER A 279 -2.41 -31.93 7.60
C SER A 279 -2.67 -30.93 8.72
N GLY A 280 -3.00 -29.70 8.33
CA GLY A 280 -3.25 -28.60 9.25
C GLY A 280 -2.84 -27.29 8.62
N THR A 281 -3.82 -26.43 8.34
CA THR A 281 -3.59 -25.07 7.84
C THR A 281 -4.60 -24.11 8.44
N ASP A 282 -4.16 -22.89 8.73
CA ASP A 282 -4.99 -21.77 9.18
C ASP A 282 -5.01 -20.62 8.16
N ALA A 283 -4.63 -20.89 6.90
CA ALA A 283 -4.59 -19.92 5.81
C ALA A 283 -5.95 -19.26 5.53
N ALA A 284 -7.06 -19.92 5.90
CA ALA A 284 -8.40 -19.36 5.79
C ALA A 284 -8.73 -18.37 6.91
N GLN A 285 -8.21 -18.60 8.11
CA GLN A 285 -8.42 -17.78 9.29
C GLN A 285 -7.30 -18.03 10.32
N GLU A 286 -6.46 -17.01 10.54
CA GLU A 286 -5.36 -17.03 11.51
C GLU A 286 -5.75 -17.66 12.86
N GLY A 287 -4.95 -18.62 13.31
CA GLY A 287 -5.16 -19.30 14.59
C GLY A 287 -6.27 -20.36 14.58
N VAL A 288 -6.97 -20.56 13.45
CA VAL A 288 -7.96 -21.63 13.26
C VAL A 288 -7.43 -22.69 12.31
N TRP A 289 -6.79 -23.69 12.88
CA TRP A 289 -6.16 -24.79 12.13
C TRP A 289 -7.17 -25.85 11.71
N VAL A 290 -7.24 -26.11 10.40
CA VAL A 290 -8.17 -27.05 9.77
C VAL A 290 -7.41 -28.07 8.94
N HIS A 291 -7.86 -29.32 9.00
CA HIS A 291 -7.31 -30.39 8.18
C HIS A 291 -7.73 -30.30 6.70
N ASN A 292 -6.82 -30.68 5.80
CA ASN A 292 -7.04 -30.56 4.37
C ASN A 292 -8.08 -31.53 3.80
N TYR A 293 -8.23 -32.73 4.36
CA TYR A 293 -9.12 -33.74 3.80
C TYR A 293 -10.48 -33.78 4.52
N SER A 294 -10.49 -34.01 5.84
CA SER A 294 -11.73 -34.08 6.62
C SER A 294 -12.46 -32.74 6.76
N LYS A 295 -11.75 -31.62 6.55
CA LYS A 295 -12.23 -30.25 6.78
C LYS A 295 -12.68 -30.01 8.22
N THR A 296 -12.12 -30.77 9.16
CA THR A 296 -12.36 -30.60 10.59
C THR A 296 -11.21 -29.84 11.25
N ASN A 297 -11.48 -29.23 12.41
CA ASN A 297 -10.44 -28.56 13.18
C ASN A 297 -9.43 -29.58 13.70
N VAL A 298 -8.15 -29.22 13.66
CA VAL A 298 -7.07 -30.02 14.25
C VAL A 298 -7.30 -30.13 15.76
N LYS A 299 -7.30 -31.35 16.30
CA LYS A 299 -7.61 -31.59 17.72
C LYS A 299 -6.39 -31.67 18.62
N TYR A 300 -5.23 -31.99 18.06
CA TYR A 300 -4.00 -32.16 18.83
C TYR A 300 -2.89 -31.23 18.33
N PHE A 301 -2.33 -30.46 19.27
CA PHE A 301 -1.21 -29.58 19.02
C PHE A 301 -0.06 -29.91 19.97
N ASN A 302 1.15 -29.99 19.43
CA ASN A 302 2.38 -30.13 20.19
C ASN A 302 3.43 -29.13 19.66
N TRP A 303 3.07 -27.85 19.72
CA TRP A 303 3.86 -26.73 19.20
C TRP A 303 5.23 -26.63 19.87
N GLY A 304 6.21 -26.21 19.07
CA GLY A 304 7.54 -25.84 19.52
C GLY A 304 7.53 -24.58 20.39
N PRO A 305 8.63 -24.29 21.07
CA PRO A 305 8.78 -23.04 21.81
C PRO A 305 8.57 -21.82 20.89
N SER A 306 7.58 -20.98 21.22
CA SER A 306 7.20 -19.78 20.46
C SER A 306 6.43 -20.02 19.16
N GLU A 307 5.87 -21.22 18.96
CA GLU A 307 5.02 -21.57 17.82
C GLU A 307 3.53 -21.64 18.23
N PRO A 308 2.58 -21.43 17.30
CA PRO A 308 2.79 -20.93 15.93
C PRO A 308 3.20 -19.44 15.91
N ASN A 309 3.87 -18.98 14.86
CA ASN A 309 4.44 -17.64 14.74
C ASN A 309 4.29 -17.02 13.32
N TRP A 310 4.80 -15.80 13.14
CA TRP A 310 4.75 -15.05 11.86
C TRP A 310 3.36 -14.83 11.22
N GLY A 311 2.28 -15.29 11.85
CA GLY A 311 0.90 -15.10 11.43
C GLY A 311 0.66 -15.57 9.99
N GLN A 312 -0.03 -14.73 9.22
CA GLN A 312 -0.42 -15.00 7.84
C GLN A 312 0.72 -15.32 6.84
N LEU A 313 1.99 -15.22 7.25
CA LEU A 313 3.13 -15.63 6.42
C LEU A 313 3.41 -17.14 6.49
N GLU A 314 3.03 -17.81 7.58
CA GLU A 314 3.29 -19.22 7.83
C GLU A 314 1.99 -19.90 8.25
N ASN A 315 1.38 -20.67 7.34
CA ASN A 315 0.03 -21.20 7.55
C ASN A 315 -0.05 -22.72 7.41
N CYS A 316 1.09 -23.42 7.43
CA CYS A 316 1.15 -24.86 7.16
C CYS A 316 1.92 -25.61 8.24
N MET A 317 1.28 -26.63 8.82
CA MET A 317 1.82 -27.38 9.96
C MET A 317 2.86 -28.41 9.52
N ALA A 318 3.98 -28.47 10.25
CA ALA A 318 5.02 -29.46 10.04
C ALA A 318 5.67 -29.92 11.35
N TYR A 319 6.19 -31.15 11.39
CA TYR A 319 7.17 -31.57 12.39
C TYR A 319 8.52 -30.94 12.05
N TYR A 320 9.24 -30.40 13.04
CA TYR A 320 10.54 -29.74 12.79
C TYR A 320 11.67 -30.33 13.61
N ARG A 321 12.71 -30.82 12.93
CA ARG A 321 13.79 -31.60 13.55
C ARG A 321 14.59 -30.82 14.58
N SER A 322 14.90 -29.55 14.32
CA SER A 322 15.69 -28.73 15.25
C SER A 322 14.95 -28.44 16.56
N GLN A 323 13.61 -28.52 16.55
CA GLN A 323 12.74 -28.42 17.72
C GLN A 323 12.39 -29.81 18.29
N ASN A 324 13.26 -30.81 18.08
CA ASN A 324 13.03 -32.20 18.51
C ASN A 324 11.69 -32.77 17.99
N TRP A 325 11.37 -32.46 16.72
CA TRP A 325 10.14 -32.83 16.03
C TRP A 325 8.85 -32.25 16.61
N LEU A 326 8.90 -31.22 17.47
CA LEU A 326 7.71 -30.44 17.81
C LEU A 326 7.12 -29.76 16.56
N TYR A 327 5.84 -29.40 16.63
CA TYR A 327 5.17 -28.72 15.53
C TYR A 327 5.66 -27.28 15.38
N VAL A 328 5.75 -26.85 14.13
CA VAL A 328 5.95 -25.47 13.69
C VAL A 328 4.93 -25.16 12.61
N ASP A 329 4.53 -23.91 12.49
CA ASP A 329 3.96 -23.39 11.27
C ASP A 329 5.09 -22.90 10.37
N ILE A 330 5.00 -23.24 9.09
CA ILE A 330 5.95 -22.79 8.08
C ILE A 330 5.21 -22.31 6.85
N SER A 331 5.91 -21.54 6.01
CA SER A 331 5.36 -21.17 4.70
C SER A 331 4.95 -22.40 3.88
N CYS A 332 3.68 -22.43 3.46
CA CYS A 332 3.12 -23.47 2.59
C CYS A 332 3.86 -23.56 1.23
N ASP A 333 4.36 -22.41 0.79
CA ASP A 333 5.10 -22.21 -0.45
C ASP A 333 6.60 -22.18 -0.20
N THR A 334 7.10 -22.87 0.84
CA THR A 334 8.56 -23.07 1.02
C THR A 334 9.10 -23.77 -0.24
N LEU A 335 9.48 -22.95 -1.22
CA LEU A 335 9.96 -23.28 -2.55
C LEU A 335 11.44 -22.96 -2.58
N TYR A 336 12.20 -23.60 -1.70
CA TYR A 336 13.60 -23.79 -2.02
C TYR A 336 13.61 -24.87 -3.10
N ALA A 337 13.65 -24.44 -4.36
CA ALA A 337 13.77 -25.37 -5.48
C ALA A 337 14.94 -26.32 -5.17
N PHE A 338 14.67 -27.63 -5.17
CA PHE A 338 15.62 -28.69 -4.79
C PHE A 338 15.96 -28.82 -3.29
N ASP A 339 15.14 -28.30 -2.37
CA ASP A 339 15.33 -28.57 -0.95
C ASP A 339 14.89 -29.99 -0.58
N SER A 340 15.85 -30.88 -0.74
CA SER A 340 15.80 -32.29 -0.35
C SER A 340 15.62 -32.54 1.15
N SER A 341 15.59 -31.50 1.98
CA SER A 341 15.43 -31.60 3.43
C SER A 341 13.97 -31.57 3.87
N VAL A 342 13.00 -31.28 3.00
CA VAL A 342 11.57 -31.27 3.34
C VAL A 342 10.88 -32.54 2.86
N ALA A 343 10.04 -33.11 3.72
CA ALA A 343 9.22 -34.29 3.42
C ALA A 343 7.75 -34.08 3.85
N PHE A 344 6.90 -35.08 3.63
CA PHE A 344 5.52 -35.13 4.11
C PHE A 344 5.12 -36.56 4.44
N VAL A 345 4.10 -36.69 5.30
CA VAL A 345 3.49 -37.98 5.66
C VAL A 345 2.07 -38.04 5.09
N CYS A 346 1.78 -39.12 4.36
CA CYS A 346 0.41 -39.49 4.00
C CYS A 346 -0.14 -40.49 5.01
N GLU A 347 -1.42 -40.39 5.32
CA GLU A 347 -2.19 -41.42 6.00
C GLU A 347 -3.06 -42.14 4.95
N VAL A 348 -2.92 -43.48 4.89
CA VAL A 348 -3.63 -44.32 3.92
C VAL A 348 -4.46 -45.35 4.69
N PRO A 349 -5.80 -45.22 4.71
CA PRO A 349 -6.68 -46.19 5.33
C PRO A 349 -6.51 -47.59 4.73
N GLN A 350 -6.40 -48.60 5.57
CA GLN A 350 -6.36 -49.99 5.15
C GLN A 350 -7.79 -50.51 4.94
N LYS A 351 -8.05 -51.19 3.82
CA LYS A 351 -9.33 -51.86 3.60
C LYS A 351 -9.37 -53.11 4.47
N ILE A 352 -10.42 -53.24 5.29
CA ILE A 352 -10.74 -54.47 6.05
C ILE A 352 -11.11 -55.59 5.09
#